data_AF-A0A9D1NV99-F1
#
_entry.id   AF-A0A9D1NV99-F1
#
_cell.length_a   1.000
_cell.length_b   1.000
_cell.length_c   1.000
_cell.angle_alpha   90.00
_cell.angle_beta   90.00
_cell.angle_gamma   90.00
#
_symmetry.space_group_name_H-M   'P 1'
#
loop_
_entity.id
_entity.type
_entity.pdbx_description
1 polymer ?
#
loop_
_entity_poly.entity_id
_entity_poly.type
_entity_poly.pdbx_seq_one_letter_code
_entity_poly.pdbx_strand_id
1 'polypeptide(L)'
;MKRRLRIFTVLALLLTALLTLCGCRQEFDASSYLKAILDNSYKHDPTAFLDQEIGTEEQAEELFQQGIDNNMEAMTASLSVPEEQKGDFRTLFETIYGKADYTVGEAEKQEDDSYVVTVTYRPMELFSQVETQLLDEVNNLTESYMEQAMNGGEVPDEETLTLEILQLYKDLTNTQLENLTYGEEQTCQIRIELNDKVYTPNTDDLMTLENGILGVSV
;
A
#
# COMPACT_ATOMS: atom_id res chain seq x y z
N MET A 1 -1.11 2.14 -28.08
CA MET A 1 -0.08 2.04 -27.02
C MET A 1 -0.76 2.38 -25.71
N LYS A 2 -1.10 1.38 -24.89
CA LYS A 2 -1.74 1.61 -23.59
C LYS A 2 -0.71 2.30 -22.70
N ARG A 3 -0.89 3.58 -22.39
CA ARG A 3 -0.15 4.24 -21.31
C ARG A 3 -0.61 3.54 -20.03
N ARG A 4 0.16 2.55 -19.57
CA ARG A 4 -0.03 2.00 -18.23
C ARG A 4 0.21 3.15 -17.26
N LEU A 5 -0.82 3.47 -16.49
CA LEU A 5 -0.83 4.52 -15.49
C LEU A 5 0.19 4.10 -14.42
N ARG A 6 1.42 4.61 -14.52
CA ARG A 6 2.49 4.35 -13.53
C ARG A 6 2.18 5.20 -12.29
N ILE A 7 1.30 4.75 -11.41
CA ILE A 7 0.83 5.56 -10.26
C ILE A 7 1.49 5.23 -8.92
N PHE A 8 2.18 4.10 -8.76
CA PHE A 8 2.76 3.76 -7.46
C PHE A 8 4.27 3.94 -7.49
N THR A 9 4.72 5.15 -7.16
CA THR A 9 6.13 5.41 -6.79
C THR A 9 6.16 5.60 -5.29
N VAL A 10 6.19 4.52 -4.51
CA VAL A 10 6.24 4.59 -3.05
C VAL A 10 7.26 3.59 -2.52
N LEU A 11 7.85 3.97 -1.37
CA LEU A 11 9.02 3.45 -0.65
C LEU A 11 10.35 4.07 -1.08
N ALA A 12 10.62 5.25 -0.55
CA ALA A 12 11.94 5.55 -0.02
C ALA A 12 11.85 5.46 1.50
N LEU A 13 12.01 4.25 2.04
CA LEU A 13 12.16 4.05 3.48
C LEU A 13 13.45 4.73 3.93
N LEU A 14 13.34 5.94 4.46
CA LEU A 14 14.33 6.43 5.40
C LEU A 14 14.06 5.74 6.74
N LEU A 15 14.50 4.49 6.83
CA LEU A 15 14.80 3.77 8.07
C LEU A 15 15.97 4.48 8.79
N THR A 16 15.83 5.77 9.09
CA THR A 16 16.82 6.50 9.87
C THR A 16 16.68 6.10 11.33
N ALA A 17 17.43 5.06 11.67
CA ALA A 17 17.87 4.67 13.00
C ALA A 17 16.79 4.06 13.94
N LEU A 18 16.30 2.86 13.60
CA LEU A 18 15.86 1.90 14.61
C LEU A 18 17.12 1.30 15.25
N LEU A 19 17.59 1.94 16.33
CA LEU A 19 18.78 1.54 17.08
C LEU A 19 18.51 0.25 17.87
N THR A 20 18.54 -0.92 17.23
CA THR A 20 18.71 -2.17 17.96
C THR A 20 20.19 -2.36 18.30
N LEU A 21 20.60 -1.78 19.43
CA LEU A 21 21.86 -2.16 20.07
C LEU A 21 21.74 -3.62 20.51
N CYS A 22 22.14 -4.58 19.68
CA CYS A 22 22.32 -5.97 20.09
C CYS A 22 23.50 -6.08 21.07
N GLY A 23 23.25 -5.71 22.34
CA GLY A 23 24.12 -6.00 23.46
C GLY A 23 24.05 -7.48 23.80
N CYS A 24 25.05 -8.24 23.36
CA CYS A 24 25.42 -9.59 23.83
C CYS A 24 24.32 -10.42 24.55
N ARG A 25 23.36 -10.99 23.82
CA ARG A 25 22.68 -12.29 24.08
C ARG A 25 21.50 -12.42 23.11
N GLN A 26 21.44 -13.55 22.40
CA GLN A 26 20.46 -13.95 21.37
C GLN A 26 20.84 -13.54 19.93
N GLU A 27 20.83 -14.52 19.02
CA GLU A 27 20.99 -14.28 17.58
C GLU A 27 19.81 -13.45 17.06
N PHE A 28 20.07 -12.55 16.12
CA PHE A 28 19.05 -11.73 15.50
C PHE A 28 18.06 -12.59 14.73
N ASP A 29 16.78 -12.49 15.09
CA ASP A 29 15.67 -13.17 14.41
C ASP A 29 15.12 -12.27 13.30
N ALA A 30 15.67 -12.44 12.11
CA ALA A 30 15.33 -11.63 10.94
C ALA A 30 13.88 -11.82 10.46
N SER A 31 13.29 -13.01 10.67
CA SER A 31 11.90 -13.30 10.31
C SER A 31 10.93 -12.58 11.24
N SER A 32 11.14 -12.69 12.55
CA SER A 32 10.32 -12.00 13.56
C SER A 32 10.45 -10.47 13.45
N TYR A 33 11.66 -10.00 13.16
CA TYR A 33 11.93 -8.58 12.90
C TYR A 33 11.14 -8.05 11.68
N LEU A 34 11.26 -8.71 10.53
CA LEU A 34 10.54 -8.29 9.32
C LEU A 34 9.03 -8.35 9.52
N LYS A 35 8.53 -9.40 10.18
CA LYS A 35 7.10 -9.55 10.48
C LYS A 35 6.57 -8.39 11.32
N ALA A 36 7.29 -7.97 12.36
CA ALA A 36 6.86 -6.85 13.19
C ALA A 36 6.81 -5.52 12.43
N ILE A 37 7.78 -5.27 11.53
CA ILE A 37 7.76 -4.09 10.66
C ILE A 37 6.54 -4.15 9.73
N LEU A 38 6.32 -5.27 9.04
CA LEU A 38 5.20 -5.40 8.11
C LEU A 38 3.84 -5.31 8.81
N ASP A 39 3.66 -5.97 9.95
CA ASP A 39 2.39 -5.91 10.70
C ASP A 39 2.10 -4.49 11.21
N ASN A 40 3.11 -3.75 11.67
CA ASN A 40 2.93 -2.33 12.00
C ASN A 40 2.57 -1.49 10.76
N SER A 41 3.33 -1.64 9.66
CA SER A 41 3.16 -0.80 8.47
C SER A 41 1.87 -1.07 7.68
N TYR A 42 1.38 -2.32 7.64
CA TYR A 42 0.16 -2.67 6.89
C TYR A 42 -1.08 -2.75 7.77
N LYS A 43 -0.95 -3.30 8.99
CA LYS A 43 -2.10 -3.63 9.85
C LYS A 43 -2.24 -2.69 11.04
N HIS A 44 -1.38 -1.69 11.15
CA HIS A 44 -1.29 -0.78 12.29
C HIS A 44 -1.16 -1.53 13.62
N ASP A 45 -0.42 -2.64 13.61
CA ASP A 45 -0.19 -3.49 14.79
C ASP A 45 1.25 -3.34 15.29
N PRO A 46 1.49 -2.45 16.28
CA PRO A 46 2.83 -2.24 16.83
C PRO A 46 3.22 -3.30 17.87
N THR A 47 2.36 -4.28 18.19
CA THR A 47 2.58 -5.18 19.35
C THR A 47 3.94 -5.87 19.29
N ALA A 48 4.23 -6.57 18.20
CA ALA A 48 5.51 -7.27 18.03
C ALA A 48 6.70 -6.31 17.83
N PHE A 49 6.45 -5.10 17.34
CA PHE A 49 7.47 -4.08 17.16
C PHE A 49 7.97 -3.55 18.50
N LEU A 50 7.05 -3.31 19.43
CA LEU A 50 7.34 -2.85 20.79
C LEU A 50 7.91 -3.98 21.66
N ASP A 51 7.35 -5.19 21.58
CA ASP A 51 7.83 -6.35 22.35
C ASP A 51 9.28 -6.72 22.02
N GLN A 52 9.71 -6.48 20.78
CA GLN A 52 11.08 -6.73 20.32
C GLN A 52 12.01 -5.53 20.52
N GLU A 53 11.54 -4.45 21.14
CA GLU A 53 12.30 -3.21 21.34
C GLU A 53 12.89 -2.67 20.02
N ILE A 54 12.18 -2.86 18.89
CA ILE A 54 12.62 -2.36 17.57
C ILE A 54 12.65 -0.82 17.60
N GLY A 55 11.67 -0.22 18.26
CA GLY A 55 11.58 1.21 18.50
C GLY A 55 10.51 1.55 19.54
N THR A 56 10.16 2.82 19.62
CA THR A 56 9.11 3.33 20.52
C THR A 56 7.73 3.31 19.86
N GLU A 57 6.68 3.49 20.65
CA GLU A 57 5.29 3.63 20.15
C GLU A 57 5.16 4.81 19.19
N GLU A 58 5.81 5.94 19.48
CA GLU A 58 5.85 7.12 18.60
C GLU A 58 6.49 6.78 17.25
N GLN A 59 7.58 6.02 17.24
CA GLN A 59 8.25 5.59 16.00
C GLN A 59 7.43 4.56 15.22
N ALA A 60 6.70 3.67 15.91
CA ALA A 60 5.81 2.72 15.27
C ALA A 60 4.63 3.45 14.59
N GLU A 61 4.04 4.42 15.28
CA GLU A 61 3.01 5.30 14.72
C GLU A 61 3.54 6.10 13.53
N GLU A 62 4.70 6.75 13.68
CA GLU A 62 5.32 7.52 12.60
C GLU A 62 5.57 6.66 11.37
N LEU A 63 6.07 5.44 11.54
CA LEU A 63 6.30 4.50 10.44
C LEU A 63 5.01 4.14 9.69
N PHE A 64 3.92 3.90 10.43
CA PHE A 64 2.61 3.63 9.82
C PHE A 64 2.07 4.85 9.07
N GLN A 65 2.06 6.01 9.74
CA GLN A 65 1.53 7.26 9.19
C GLN A 65 2.28 7.71 7.93
N GLN A 66 3.62 7.63 7.93
CA GLN A 66 4.44 7.94 6.76
C GLN A 66 4.15 6.98 5.59
N GLY A 67 3.92 5.70 5.87
CA GLY A 67 3.51 4.73 4.86
C GLY A 67 2.20 5.14 4.16
N ILE A 68 1.20 5.52 4.95
CA ILE A 68 -0.10 5.98 4.43
C ILE A 68 0.04 7.32 3.69
N ASP A 69 0.77 8.29 4.25
CA ASP A 69 0.92 9.63 3.66
C ASP A 69 1.60 9.60 2.29
N ASN A 70 2.68 8.81 2.14
CA ASN A 70 3.40 8.71 0.87
C ASN A 70 2.52 8.13 -0.25
N ASN A 71 1.69 7.13 0.09
CA ASN A 71 0.74 6.53 -0.84
C ASN A 71 -0.41 7.48 -1.18
N MET A 72 -0.90 8.22 -0.17
CA MET A 72 -1.95 9.22 -0.33
C MET A 72 -1.53 10.39 -1.21
N GLU A 73 -0.30 10.91 -1.06
CA GLU A 73 0.17 12.07 -1.83
C GLU A 73 0.18 11.78 -3.34
N ALA A 74 0.76 10.63 -3.75
CA ALA A 74 0.84 10.24 -5.16
C ALA A 74 -0.55 10.05 -5.79
N MET A 75 -1.46 9.41 -5.06
CA MET A 75 -2.80 9.12 -5.58
C MET A 75 -3.70 10.36 -5.57
N THR A 76 -3.76 11.12 -4.48
CA THR A 76 -4.61 12.32 -4.39
C THR A 76 -4.21 13.39 -5.39
N ALA A 77 -2.91 13.53 -5.67
CA ALA A 77 -2.42 14.40 -6.74
C ALA A 77 -2.87 13.92 -8.13
N SER A 78 -2.86 12.60 -8.37
CA SER A 78 -3.26 12.02 -9.66
C SER A 78 -4.77 12.10 -9.91
N LEU A 79 -5.58 11.94 -8.85
CA LEU A 79 -7.04 11.96 -8.90
C LEU A 79 -7.64 13.36 -8.69
N SER A 80 -6.82 14.37 -8.41
CA SER A 80 -7.29 15.73 -8.06
C SER A 80 -8.26 15.75 -6.88
N VAL A 81 -8.00 14.93 -5.86
CA VAL A 81 -8.85 14.83 -4.66
C VAL A 81 -8.85 16.16 -3.89
N PRO A 82 -10.01 16.78 -3.65
CA PRO A 82 -10.12 17.99 -2.86
C PRO A 82 -9.62 17.80 -1.42
N GLU A 83 -9.10 18.86 -0.81
CA GLU A 83 -8.53 18.81 0.54
C GLU A 83 -9.53 18.27 1.57
N GLU A 84 -10.80 18.67 1.46
CA GLU A 84 -11.88 18.22 2.33
C GLU A 84 -12.20 16.72 2.22
N GLN A 85 -11.81 16.06 1.12
CA GLN A 85 -12.02 14.62 0.92
C GLN A 85 -10.79 13.77 1.23
N LYS A 86 -9.61 14.38 1.43
CA LYS A 86 -8.37 13.63 1.71
C LYS A 86 -8.47 12.76 2.96
N GLY A 87 -9.20 13.20 3.98
CA GLY A 87 -9.46 12.41 5.19
C GLY A 87 -10.23 11.13 4.91
N ASP A 88 -11.30 11.18 4.11
CA ASP A 88 -12.08 10.01 3.72
C ASP A 88 -11.22 9.00 2.94
N PHE A 89 -10.43 9.49 1.98
CA PHE A 89 -9.53 8.64 1.22
C PHE A 89 -8.46 8.03 2.12
N ARG A 90 -7.88 8.78 3.06
CA ARG A 90 -6.91 8.25 4.02
C ARG A 90 -7.46 7.06 4.79
N THR A 91 -8.66 7.16 5.36
CA THR A 91 -9.30 6.05 6.07
C THR A 91 -9.57 4.86 5.14
N LEU A 92 -9.94 5.11 3.89
CA LEU A 92 -10.09 4.06 2.88
C LEU A 92 -8.76 3.34 2.62
N PHE A 93 -7.65 4.06 2.50
CA PHE A 93 -6.31 3.48 2.32
C PHE A 93 -5.87 2.65 3.53
N GLU A 94 -6.02 3.16 4.74
CA GLU A 94 -5.75 2.42 5.97
C GLU A 94 -6.54 1.11 5.99
N THR A 95 -7.80 1.15 5.58
CA THR A 95 -8.64 -0.04 5.46
C THR A 95 -8.11 -1.04 4.43
N ILE A 96 -7.70 -0.56 3.25
CA ILE A 96 -7.12 -1.40 2.19
C ILE A 96 -5.82 -2.06 2.67
N TYR A 97 -4.89 -1.29 3.24
CA TYR A 97 -3.61 -1.79 3.74
C TYR A 97 -3.80 -2.87 4.81
N GLY A 98 -4.78 -2.67 5.70
CA GLY A 98 -5.14 -3.66 6.72
C GLY A 98 -5.66 -4.99 6.16
N LYS A 99 -5.98 -5.07 4.87
CA LYS A 99 -6.36 -6.33 4.18
C LYS A 99 -5.17 -7.07 3.57
N ALA A 100 -3.94 -6.59 3.70
CA ALA A 100 -2.77 -7.27 3.16
C ALA A 100 -2.69 -8.74 3.62
N ASP A 101 -2.69 -9.67 2.66
CA ASP A 101 -2.60 -11.11 2.90
C ASP A 101 -1.16 -11.58 2.62
N TYR A 102 -0.39 -11.71 3.69
CA TYR A 102 0.98 -12.20 3.64
C TYR A 102 1.36 -13.04 4.85
N THR A 103 2.36 -13.89 4.66
CA THR A 103 3.07 -14.62 5.69
C THR A 103 4.57 -14.44 5.52
N VAL A 104 5.27 -14.26 6.64
CA VAL A 104 6.73 -14.15 6.66
C VAL A 104 7.29 -15.52 7.01
N GLY A 105 8.11 -16.08 6.11
CA GLY A 105 8.76 -17.36 6.28
C GLY A 105 10.08 -17.28 7.06
N GLU A 106 10.82 -18.38 7.03
CA GLU A 106 12.14 -18.50 7.66
C GLU A 106 13.19 -17.61 6.99
N ALA A 107 14.14 -17.13 7.79
CA ALA A 107 15.28 -16.35 7.34
C ALA A 107 16.49 -17.23 7.05
N GLU A 108 17.15 -16.99 5.93
CA GLU A 108 18.42 -17.60 5.59
C GLU A 108 19.56 -16.60 5.84
N LYS A 109 20.43 -16.93 6.80
CA LYS A 109 21.62 -16.13 7.09
C LYS A 109 22.68 -16.33 6.01
N GLN A 110 23.24 -15.24 5.53
CA GLN A 110 24.27 -15.18 4.48
C GLN A 110 25.69 -15.12 5.07
N GLU A 111 26.71 -15.28 4.22
CA GLU A 111 28.13 -15.26 4.65
C GLU A 111 28.59 -13.89 5.18
N ASP A 112 27.95 -12.81 4.76
CA ASP A 112 28.24 -11.42 5.14
C ASP A 112 27.41 -10.92 6.34
N ASP A 113 26.84 -11.85 7.11
CA ASP A 113 25.91 -11.59 8.21
C ASP A 113 24.59 -10.90 7.79
N SER A 114 24.30 -10.75 6.49
CA SER A 114 22.96 -10.37 6.01
C SER A 114 21.97 -11.55 6.06
N TYR A 115 20.69 -11.27 5.82
CA TYR A 115 19.63 -12.28 5.81
C TYR A 115 18.77 -12.15 4.55
N VAL A 116 18.23 -13.27 4.09
CA VAL A 116 17.18 -13.31 3.07
C VAL A 116 15.95 -13.95 3.69
N VAL A 117 14.82 -13.25 3.67
CA VAL A 117 13.55 -13.73 4.21
C VAL A 117 12.56 -13.94 3.07
N THR A 118 11.97 -15.12 2.99
CA THR A 118 10.91 -15.38 2.01
C THR A 118 9.57 -14.87 2.55
N VAL A 119 8.88 -14.04 1.77
CA VAL A 119 7.52 -13.60 2.07
C VAL A 119 6.57 -14.20 1.04
N THR A 120 5.54 -14.87 1.52
CA THR A 120 4.45 -15.40 0.71
C THR A 120 3.27 -14.45 0.83
N TYR A 121 2.66 -14.04 -0.28
CA TYR A 121 1.55 -13.10 -0.30
C TYR A 121 0.51 -13.46 -1.35
N ARG A 122 -0.70 -12.92 -1.22
CA ARG A 122 -1.75 -13.02 -2.23
C ARG A 122 -2.11 -11.63 -2.75
N PRO A 123 -1.97 -11.35 -4.06
CA PRO A 123 -2.33 -10.05 -4.63
C PRO A 123 -3.81 -9.73 -4.46
N MET A 124 -4.14 -8.53 -3.99
CA MET A 124 -5.51 -8.03 -4.00
C MET A 124 -5.99 -7.82 -5.44
N GLU A 125 -7.20 -8.26 -5.74
CA GLU A 125 -7.81 -7.96 -7.05
C GLU A 125 -8.55 -6.61 -7.07
N LEU A 126 -8.59 -5.91 -5.93
CA LEU A 126 -9.36 -4.69 -5.69
C LEU A 126 -9.22 -3.66 -6.81
N PHE A 127 -8.01 -3.15 -7.05
CA PHE A 127 -7.80 -2.04 -7.96
C PHE A 127 -8.10 -2.41 -9.42
N SER A 128 -7.82 -3.64 -9.83
CA SER A 128 -8.12 -4.11 -11.20
C SER A 128 -9.63 -4.25 -11.44
N GLN A 129 -10.38 -4.67 -10.42
CA GLN A 129 -11.84 -4.75 -10.48
C GLN A 129 -12.48 -3.35 -10.45
N VAL A 130 -11.98 -2.46 -9.60
CA VAL A 130 -12.42 -1.05 -9.55
C VAL A 130 -12.14 -0.35 -10.88
N GLU A 131 -10.94 -0.52 -11.46
CA GLU A 131 -10.59 0.06 -12.77
C GLU A 131 -11.56 -0.41 -13.86
N THR A 132 -11.87 -1.70 -13.90
CA THR A 132 -12.78 -2.27 -14.89
C THR A 132 -14.19 -1.66 -14.77
N GLN A 133 -14.75 -1.62 -13.56
CA GLN A 133 -16.10 -1.08 -13.33
C GLN A 133 -16.16 0.43 -13.52
N LEU A 134 -15.12 1.16 -13.10
CA LEU A 134 -15.05 2.60 -13.28
C LEU A 134 -15.11 2.99 -14.76
N LEU A 135 -14.42 2.25 -15.63
CA LEU A 135 -14.46 2.50 -17.07
C LEU A 135 -15.87 2.34 -17.65
N ASP A 136 -16.60 1.29 -17.24
CA ASP A 136 -17.97 1.06 -17.70
C ASP A 136 -18.91 2.18 -17.21
N GLU A 137 -18.81 2.55 -15.94
CA GLU A 137 -19.65 3.60 -15.35
C GLU A 137 -19.35 5.00 -15.91
N VAL A 138 -18.08 5.33 -16.18
CA VAL A 138 -17.71 6.58 -16.85
C VAL A 138 -18.25 6.64 -18.28
N ASN A 139 -18.27 5.51 -19.01
CA ASN A 139 -18.87 5.45 -20.34
C ASN A 139 -20.39 5.67 -20.27
N ASN A 140 -21.09 5.02 -19.33
CA ASN A 140 -22.52 5.21 -19.12
C ASN A 140 -22.86 6.66 -18.77
N LEU A 141 -22.05 7.27 -17.88
CA LEU A 141 -22.18 8.67 -17.50
C LEU A 141 -22.02 9.61 -18.70
N THR A 142 -21.03 9.33 -19.54
CA THR A 142 -20.77 10.09 -20.76
C THR A 142 -21.94 9.99 -21.75
N GLU A 143 -22.48 8.79 -21.98
CA GLU A 143 -23.65 8.58 -22.85
C GLU A 143 -24.89 9.30 -22.33
N SER A 144 -25.13 9.25 -21.01
CA SER A 144 -26.23 9.96 -20.35
C SER A 144 -26.16 11.47 -20.58
N TYR A 145 -24.98 12.08 -20.40
CA TYR A 145 -24.81 13.51 -20.66
C TYR A 145 -24.90 13.89 -22.13
N MET A 146 -24.44 13.02 -23.04
CA MET A 146 -24.64 13.24 -24.47
C MET A 146 -26.12 13.26 -24.84
N GLU A 147 -26.92 12.33 -24.29
CA GLU A 147 -28.38 12.32 -24.48
C GLU A 147 -29.04 13.56 -23.89
N GLN A 148 -28.65 13.95 -22.66
CA GLN A 148 -29.14 15.16 -22.02
C GLN A 148 -28.85 16.41 -22.86
N ALA A 149 -27.64 16.55 -23.39
CA ALA A 149 -27.25 17.67 -24.25
C ALA A 149 -28.07 17.71 -25.55
N MET A 150 -28.28 16.55 -26.21
CA MET A 150 -29.10 16.46 -27.43
C MET A 150 -30.56 16.87 -27.19
N ASN A 151 -31.07 16.63 -25.98
CA ASN A 151 -32.42 17.00 -25.56
C ASN A 151 -32.51 18.41 -24.95
N GLY A 152 -31.44 19.22 -25.04
CA GLY A 152 -31.41 20.60 -24.57
C GLY A 152 -31.28 20.77 -23.05
N GLY A 153 -30.87 19.71 -22.35
CA GLY A 153 -30.53 19.77 -20.92
C GLY A 153 -29.12 20.31 -20.68
N GLU A 154 -28.86 20.74 -19.44
CA GLU A 154 -27.54 21.20 -19.00
C GLU A 154 -26.61 20.01 -18.75
N VAL A 155 -25.35 20.13 -19.17
CA VAL A 155 -24.28 19.15 -18.87
C VAL A 155 -23.43 19.74 -17.75
N PRO A 156 -22.95 18.93 -16.78
CA PRO A 156 -22.12 19.45 -15.72
C PRO A 156 -20.80 20.04 -16.24
N ASP A 157 -20.24 20.97 -15.47
CA ASP A 157 -18.90 21.48 -15.71
C ASP A 157 -17.82 20.45 -15.33
N GLU A 158 -16.57 20.74 -15.70
CA GLU A 158 -15.43 19.84 -15.47
C GLU A 158 -15.19 19.54 -13.99
N GLU A 159 -15.43 20.52 -13.11
CA GLU A 159 -15.27 20.34 -11.66
C GLU A 159 -16.33 19.37 -11.11
N THR A 160 -17.60 19.56 -11.49
CA THR A 160 -18.69 18.68 -11.09
C THR A 160 -18.47 17.26 -11.60
N LEU A 161 -18.07 17.09 -12.86
CA LEU A 161 -17.72 15.79 -13.43
C LEU A 161 -16.57 15.11 -12.68
N THR A 162 -15.53 15.87 -12.32
CA THR A 162 -14.39 15.35 -11.56
C THR A 162 -14.84 14.83 -10.19
N LEU A 163 -15.66 15.60 -9.47
CA LEU A 163 -16.20 15.19 -8.17
C LEU A 163 -17.10 13.95 -8.27
N GLU A 164 -17.89 13.84 -9.34
CA GLU A 164 -18.76 12.68 -9.58
C GLU A 164 -17.95 11.41 -9.87
N ILE A 165 -16.89 11.52 -10.67
CA ILE A 165 -15.97 10.40 -10.94
C ILE A 165 -15.20 9.99 -9.68
N LEU A 166 -14.77 10.95 -8.86
CA LEU A 166 -14.12 10.67 -7.57
C LEU A 166 -15.05 9.93 -6.60
N GLN A 167 -16.29 10.37 -6.50
CA GLN A 167 -17.30 9.71 -5.67
C GLN A 167 -17.59 8.29 -6.18
N LEU A 168 -17.74 8.13 -7.50
CA LEU A 168 -17.89 6.83 -8.14
C LEU A 168 -16.71 5.89 -7.84
N TYR A 169 -15.47 6.38 -7.93
CA TYR A 169 -14.28 5.61 -7.57
C TYR A 169 -14.32 5.16 -6.10
N LYS A 170 -14.70 6.06 -5.19
CA LYS A 170 -14.83 5.74 -3.76
C LYS A 170 -15.89 4.68 -3.51
N ASP A 171 -17.06 4.80 -4.14
CA ASP A 171 -18.18 3.87 -3.97
C ASP A 171 -17.87 2.48 -4.55
N LEU A 172 -17.26 2.42 -5.73
CA LEU A 172 -16.79 1.17 -6.31
C LEU A 172 -15.72 0.51 -5.43
N THR A 173 -14.77 1.29 -4.90
CA THR A 173 -13.73 0.75 -4.02
C THR A 173 -14.34 0.16 -2.75
N ASN A 174 -15.27 0.86 -2.10
CA ASN A 174 -15.99 0.34 -0.93
C ASN A 174 -16.78 -0.93 -1.26
N THR A 175 -17.50 -0.94 -2.39
CA THR A 175 -18.26 -2.11 -2.85
C THR A 175 -17.37 -3.33 -3.06
N GLN A 176 -16.22 -3.14 -3.71
CA GLN A 176 -15.27 -4.23 -3.95
C GLN A 176 -14.57 -4.67 -2.66
N LEU A 177 -14.33 -3.77 -1.70
CA LEU A 177 -13.75 -4.11 -0.40
C LEU A 177 -14.65 -5.03 0.43
N GLU A 178 -15.98 -4.90 0.33
CA GLU A 178 -16.93 -5.79 1.01
C GLU A 178 -16.80 -7.25 0.54
N ASN A 179 -16.38 -7.45 -0.71
CA ASN A 179 -16.24 -8.76 -1.35
C ASN A 179 -14.81 -8.97 -1.86
N LEU A 180 -13.81 -8.50 -1.10
CA LEU A 180 -12.42 -8.52 -1.53
C LEU A 180 -11.95 -9.95 -1.87
N THR A 181 -11.50 -10.12 -3.11
CA THR A 181 -10.86 -11.34 -3.59
C THR A 181 -9.35 -11.13 -3.76
N TYR A 182 -8.64 -12.26 -3.75
CA TYR A 182 -7.20 -12.30 -3.92
C TYR A 182 -6.85 -13.28 -5.02
N GLY A 183 -5.78 -12.98 -5.75
CA GLY A 183 -5.20 -13.86 -6.73
C GLY A 183 -4.55 -15.10 -6.11
N GLU A 184 -3.82 -15.82 -6.97
CA GLU A 184 -3.00 -16.96 -6.59
C GLU A 184 -1.86 -16.53 -5.66
N GLU A 185 -1.41 -17.48 -4.83
CA GLU A 185 -0.27 -17.29 -3.94
C GLU A 185 1.02 -17.01 -4.73
N GLN A 186 1.78 -16.02 -4.27
CA GLN A 186 3.06 -15.59 -4.83
C GLN A 186 4.10 -15.49 -3.72
N THR A 187 5.37 -15.45 -4.11
CA THR A 187 6.49 -15.29 -3.17
C THR A 187 7.46 -14.23 -3.66
N CYS A 188 8.08 -13.53 -2.72
CA CYS A 188 9.25 -12.69 -2.98
C CYS A 188 10.29 -12.89 -1.87
N GLN A 189 11.51 -12.45 -2.14
CA GLN A 189 12.60 -12.47 -1.18
C GLN A 189 12.89 -11.04 -0.73
N ILE A 190 13.00 -10.84 0.58
CA ILE A 190 13.38 -9.58 1.19
C ILE A 190 14.79 -9.74 1.75
N ARG A 191 15.73 -8.98 1.23
CA ARG A 191 17.08 -8.89 1.79
C ARG A 191 17.06 -7.98 3.02
N ILE A 192 17.79 -8.36 4.06
CA ILE A 192 17.98 -7.56 5.27
C ILE A 192 19.48 -7.39 5.48
N GLU A 193 19.94 -6.16 5.31
CA GLU A 193 21.35 -5.80 5.26
C GLU A 193 21.81 -5.24 6.60
N LEU A 194 23.01 -5.61 7.05
CA LEU A 194 23.61 -5.07 8.27
C LEU A 194 24.44 -3.82 7.95
N ASN A 195 23.89 -2.64 8.23
CA ASN A 195 24.53 -1.35 7.99
C ASN A 195 24.77 -0.63 9.33
N ASP A 196 26.02 -0.30 9.66
CA ASP A 196 26.39 0.36 10.92
C ASP A 196 25.81 -0.32 12.18
N LYS A 197 25.76 -1.67 12.18
CA LYS A 197 25.18 -2.54 13.22
C LYS A 197 23.65 -2.54 13.30
N VAL A 198 22.96 -1.98 12.31
CA VAL A 198 21.51 -1.96 12.21
C VAL A 198 21.07 -2.83 11.04
N TYR A 199 20.17 -3.78 11.30
CA TYR A 199 19.56 -4.60 10.26
C TYR A 199 18.46 -3.81 9.54
N THR A 200 18.59 -3.65 8.22
CA THR A 200 17.71 -2.80 7.40
C THR A 200 17.14 -3.63 6.25
N PRO A 201 15.82 -3.82 6.16
CA PRO A 201 15.20 -4.44 4.99
C PRO A 201 15.48 -3.60 3.73
N ASN A 202 15.82 -4.28 2.63
CA ASN A 202 16.09 -3.64 1.35
C ASN A 202 14.83 -2.97 0.80
N THR A 203 14.95 -1.70 0.43
CA THR A 203 13.81 -0.88 0.02
C THR A 203 13.17 -1.34 -1.29
N ASP A 204 13.97 -1.74 -2.28
CA ASP A 204 13.45 -2.20 -3.58
C ASP A 204 12.68 -3.52 -3.45
N ASP A 205 13.12 -4.38 -2.54
CA ASP A 205 12.43 -5.64 -2.25
C ASP A 205 11.08 -5.37 -1.58
N LEU A 206 11.03 -4.41 -0.64
CA LEU A 206 9.77 -3.97 -0.02
C LEU A 206 8.82 -3.30 -1.01
N MET A 207 9.33 -2.52 -1.98
CA MET A 207 8.54 -1.97 -3.09
C MET A 207 7.90 -3.07 -3.92
N THR A 208 8.69 -4.10 -4.21
CA THR A 208 8.22 -5.25 -4.98
C THR A 208 7.13 -5.99 -4.23
N LEU A 209 7.28 -6.16 -2.91
CA LEU A 209 6.27 -6.75 -2.04
C LEU A 209 4.98 -5.91 -1.98
N GLU A 210 5.08 -4.59 -1.77
CA GLU A 210 3.92 -3.69 -1.69
C GLU A 210 3.10 -3.75 -2.98
N ASN A 211 3.76 -3.59 -4.14
CA ASN A 211 3.10 -3.69 -5.44
C ASN A 211 2.45 -5.06 -5.65
N GLY A 212 3.13 -6.13 -5.21
CA GLY A 212 2.61 -7.49 -5.25
C GLY A 212 1.35 -7.68 -4.39
N ILE A 213 1.38 -7.22 -3.15
CA ILE A 213 0.25 -7.28 -2.20
C ILE A 213 -0.95 -6.49 -2.75
N LEU A 214 -0.72 -5.27 -3.23
CA LEU A 214 -1.78 -4.41 -3.74
C LEU A 214 -2.29 -4.85 -5.13
N GLY A 215 -1.61 -5.81 -5.78
CA GLY A 215 -1.98 -6.30 -7.11
C GLY A 215 -1.80 -5.26 -8.22
N VAL A 216 -0.88 -4.30 -8.03
CA VAL A 216 -0.62 -3.22 -8.98
C VAL A 216 0.68 -3.49 -9.75
N SER A 217 0.67 -3.28 -11.06
CA SER A 217 1.83 -3.54 -11.92
C SER A 217 2.70 -2.29 -12.10
N VAL A 218 4.03 -2.47 -12.16
CA VAL A 218 5.00 -1.46 -12.64
C VAL A 218 5.08 -1.40 -14.18
#